data_AF-A0A2V5V7A6-F1
#
_entry.id   AF-A0A2V5V7A6-F1
#
_cell.length_a   1.000
_cell.length_b   1.000
_cell.length_c   1.000
_cell.angle_alpha   90.00
_cell.angle_beta   90.00
_cell.angle_gamma   90.00
#
_symmetry.space_group_name_H-M   'P 1'
#
loop_
_entity.id
_entity.type
_entity.pdbx_description
1 polymer ?
#
loop_
_entity_poly.entity_id
_entity_poly.type
_entity_poly.pdbx_seq_one_letter_code
_entity_poly.pdbx_strand_id
1 'polypeptide(L)'
;MPVYRMKHAVQFLLIGNLLLGAIFLGGCETMPQGIQQARIEMAQRIAAEPAGDYYIGRRYYKPDYKFWGYIRRSGQPWSTAQLVVLNEKQKLAPDRERLEFGSDNNYEYKLYGSFSGDTVYEPASNGFYSEFVLKGYELISTNPAPIFKSQFRGSASEAELRYTVEKPE
;
A
#
# COMPACT_ATOMS: atom_id res chain seq x y z
N MET A 1 66.83 9.34 -19.20
CA MET A 1 65.57 8.58 -19.41
C MET A 1 64.73 8.61 -18.13
N PRO A 2 63.74 9.52 -17.97
CA PRO A 2 62.94 9.61 -16.74
C PRO A 2 61.41 9.45 -16.97
N VAL A 3 60.97 8.62 -17.92
CA VAL A 3 59.54 8.56 -18.31
C VAL A 3 58.77 7.40 -17.64
N TYR A 4 59.48 6.41 -17.06
CA TYR A 4 58.84 5.19 -16.56
C TYR A 4 58.28 5.31 -15.13
N ARG A 5 58.81 6.23 -14.30
CA ARG A 5 58.49 6.31 -12.85
C ARG A 5 57.18 7.06 -12.53
N MET A 6 56.70 7.94 -13.41
CA MET A 6 55.46 8.71 -13.22
C MET A 6 54.18 7.91 -13.51
N LYS A 7 54.23 6.91 -14.39
CA LYS A 7 53.03 6.15 -14.79
C LYS A 7 52.43 5.32 -13.65
N HIS A 8 53.29 4.76 -12.78
CA HIS A 8 52.83 3.94 -11.65
C HIS A 8 52.24 4.78 -10.52
N ALA A 9 52.79 5.97 -10.25
CA ALA A 9 52.23 6.87 -9.23
C ALA A 9 50.82 7.37 -9.61
N VAL A 10 50.60 7.66 -10.90
CA VAL A 10 49.29 8.08 -11.43
C VAL A 10 48.27 6.94 -11.42
N GLN A 11 48.69 5.71 -11.71
CA GLN A 11 47.83 4.51 -11.60
C GLN A 11 47.42 4.22 -10.15
N PHE A 12 48.34 4.33 -9.19
CA PHE A 12 48.02 4.13 -7.77
C PHE A 12 47.08 5.21 -7.22
N LEU A 13 47.23 6.47 -7.65
CA LEU A 13 46.31 7.56 -7.28
C LEU A 13 44.91 7.38 -7.89
N LEU A 14 44.80 6.90 -9.13
CA LEU A 14 43.51 6.64 -9.78
C LEU A 14 42.76 5.46 -9.14
N ILE A 15 43.45 4.38 -8.78
CA ILE A 15 42.84 3.21 -8.11
C ILE A 15 42.42 3.56 -6.67
N GLY A 16 43.22 4.36 -5.95
CA GLY A 16 42.89 4.84 -4.61
C GLY A 16 41.63 5.72 -4.58
N ASN A 17 41.45 6.60 -5.58
CA ASN A 17 40.24 7.43 -5.69
C ASN A 17 38.99 6.63 -6.09
N LEU A 18 39.13 5.57 -6.90
CA LEU A 18 38.02 4.69 -7.28
C LEU A 18 37.53 3.82 -6.10
N LEU A 19 38.45 3.36 -5.24
CA LEU A 19 38.12 2.64 -4.01
C LEU A 19 37.51 3.54 -2.94
N LEU A 20 37.93 4.81 -2.83
CA LEU A 20 37.31 5.78 -1.92
C LEU A 20 35.88 6.17 -2.37
N GLY A 21 35.64 6.31 -3.68
CA GLY A 21 34.32 6.64 -4.23
C GLY A 21 33.26 5.54 -4.00
N ALA A 22 33.67 4.27 -3.95
CA ALA A 22 32.76 3.15 -3.68
C ALA A 22 32.28 3.10 -2.22
N ILE A 23 33.04 3.65 -1.26
CA ILE A 23 32.69 3.65 0.16
C ILE A 23 31.61 4.71 0.47
N PHE A 24 31.58 5.82 -0.28
CA PHE A 24 30.61 6.91 -0.05
C PHE A 24 29.24 6.72 -0.70
N LEU A 25 29.04 5.68 -1.52
CA LEU A 25 27.76 5.43 -2.21
C LEU A 25 26.93 4.29 -1.59
N GLY A 26 27.38 3.70 -0.48
CA GLY A 26 26.64 2.68 0.27
C GLY A 26 25.60 3.27 1.22
N GLY A 27 24.67 4.08 0.72
CA GLY A 27 23.50 4.50 1.49
C GLY A 27 22.49 3.36 1.61
N CYS A 28 22.73 2.38 2.48
CA CYS A 28 21.70 1.43 2.90
C CYS A 28 20.83 2.13 3.95
N GLU A 29 19.71 2.70 3.50
CA GLU A 29 18.62 3.11 4.39
C GLU A 29 18.11 1.86 5.13
N THR A 30 18.57 1.66 6.37
CA THR A 30 18.08 0.59 7.24
C THR A 30 16.72 0.98 7.80
N MET A 31 15.66 0.36 7.27
CA MET A 31 14.30 0.52 7.79
C MET A 31 14.24 0.01 9.24
N PRO A 32 13.47 0.67 10.14
CA PRO A 32 13.24 0.18 11.49
C PRO A 32 12.81 -1.29 11.49
N GLN A 33 13.45 -2.12 12.34
CA GLN A 33 13.28 -3.58 12.35
C GLN A 33 11.82 -4.04 12.45
N GLY A 34 10.96 -3.28 13.17
CA GLY A 34 9.53 -3.57 13.28
C GLY A 34 8.75 -3.42 11.97
N ILE A 35 9.11 -2.46 11.11
CA ILE A 35 8.45 -2.26 9.81
C ILE A 35 8.80 -3.41 8.86
N GLN A 36 10.06 -3.85 8.87
CA GLN A 36 10.51 -4.95 8.04
C GLN A 36 9.81 -6.26 8.43
N GLN A 37 9.68 -6.52 9.73
CA GLN A 37 8.96 -7.69 10.24
C GLN A 37 7.48 -7.67 9.82
N ALA A 38 6.79 -6.53 9.96
CA ALA A 38 5.40 -6.39 9.55
C ALA A 38 5.19 -6.67 8.05
N ARG A 39 6.12 -6.23 7.19
CA ARG A 39 6.08 -6.51 5.74
C ARG A 39 6.28 -7.99 5.44
N ILE A 40 7.19 -8.68 6.13
CA ILE A 40 7.41 -10.12 5.97
C ILE A 40 6.16 -10.91 6.39
N GLU A 41 5.59 -10.60 7.55
CA GLU A 41 4.37 -11.25 8.04
C GLU A 41 3.16 -11.02 7.13
N MET A 42 3.07 -9.84 6.51
CA MET A 42 2.06 -9.56 5.49
C MET A 42 2.27 -10.43 4.25
N ALA A 43 3.48 -10.48 3.71
CA ALA A 43 3.78 -11.30 2.53
C ALA A 43 3.49 -12.79 2.78
N GLN A 44 3.83 -13.30 3.97
CA GLN A 44 3.50 -14.66 4.39
C GLN A 44 2.00 -14.90 4.48
N ARG A 45 1.23 -13.96 5.05
CA ARG A 45 -0.23 -14.06 5.08
C ARG A 45 -0.85 -14.08 3.70
N ILE A 46 -0.40 -13.20 2.80
CA ILE A 46 -0.88 -13.14 1.42
C ILE A 46 -0.59 -14.46 0.69
N ALA A 47 0.60 -15.02 0.88
CA ALA A 47 0.97 -16.31 0.30
C ALA A 47 0.16 -17.48 0.85
N ALA A 48 -0.36 -17.37 2.07
CA ALA A 48 -1.20 -18.37 2.72
C ALA A 48 -2.70 -18.19 2.41
N GLU A 49 -3.10 -17.17 1.65
CA GLU A 49 -4.49 -16.97 1.25
C GLU A 49 -4.97 -18.15 0.40
N PRO A 50 -6.12 -18.77 0.73
CA PRO A 50 -6.69 -19.83 -0.10
C PRO A 50 -6.97 -19.31 -1.51
N ALA A 51 -6.64 -20.09 -2.53
CA ALA A 51 -7.03 -19.74 -3.89
C ALA A 51 -8.56 -19.69 -4.00
N GLY A 52 -9.08 -18.72 -4.76
CA GLY A 52 -10.52 -18.62 -5.00
C GLY A 52 -10.92 -17.37 -5.77
N ASP A 53 -12.18 -17.30 -6.17
CA ASP A 53 -12.78 -16.15 -6.83
C ASP A 53 -13.35 -15.17 -5.80
N TYR A 54 -12.43 -14.50 -5.11
CA TYR A 54 -12.76 -13.46 -4.15
C TYR A 54 -11.67 -12.39 -4.12
N TYR A 55 -12.01 -11.28 -3.49
CA TYR A 55 -11.13 -10.15 -3.32
C TYR A 55 -10.85 -9.89 -1.85
N ILE A 56 -9.72 -9.24 -1.56
CA ILE A 56 -9.40 -8.75 -0.23
C ILE A 56 -9.58 -7.23 -0.23
N GLY A 57 -10.39 -6.75 0.70
CA GLY A 57 -10.69 -5.33 0.89
C GLY A 57 -10.14 -4.79 2.20
N ARG A 58 -9.49 -3.62 2.16
CA ARG A 58 -9.15 -2.82 3.35
C ARG A 58 -10.05 -1.59 3.33
N ARG A 59 -10.86 -1.44 4.38
CA ARG A 59 -11.64 -0.23 4.57
C ARG A 59 -10.71 0.97 4.75
N TYR A 60 -10.88 1.98 3.91
CA TYR A 60 -10.18 3.27 4.04
C TYR A 60 -11.23 4.37 4.05
N TYR A 61 -11.56 4.85 5.25
CA TYR A 61 -12.61 5.83 5.46
C TYR A 61 -12.06 7.24 5.53
N LYS A 62 -12.72 8.14 4.80
CA LYS A 62 -12.59 9.58 4.97
C LYS A 62 -13.99 10.18 4.95
N PRO A 63 -14.37 11.06 5.91
CA PRO A 63 -15.73 11.59 6.01
C PRO A 63 -16.23 12.29 4.74
N ASP A 64 -15.35 13.03 4.06
CA ASP A 64 -15.71 13.86 2.92
C ASP A 64 -15.76 13.08 1.58
N TYR A 65 -15.21 11.87 1.53
CA TYR A 65 -15.01 11.09 0.30
C TYR A 65 -16.09 10.03 0.10
N LYS A 66 -16.35 9.69 -1.18
CA LYS A 66 -17.36 8.67 -1.54
C LYS A 66 -16.79 7.29 -1.89
N PHE A 67 -15.47 7.15 -1.97
CA PHE A 67 -14.85 5.82 -2.09
C PHE A 67 -15.04 5.01 -0.80
N TRP A 68 -14.99 3.69 -0.93
CA TRP A 68 -15.06 2.78 0.20
C TRP A 68 -13.68 2.36 0.72
N GLY A 69 -12.74 2.06 -0.16
CA GLY A 69 -11.43 1.60 0.26
C GLY A 69 -10.67 0.88 -0.83
N TYR A 70 -9.64 0.13 -0.42
CA TYR A 70 -8.74 -0.55 -1.34
C TYR A 70 -9.15 -2.01 -1.52
N ILE A 71 -9.23 -2.47 -2.77
CA ILE A 71 -9.53 -3.86 -3.12
C ILE A 71 -8.41 -4.42 -3.98
N ARG A 72 -7.94 -5.63 -3.66
CA ARG A 72 -7.03 -6.42 -4.48
C ARG A 72 -7.56 -7.84 -4.70
N ARG A 73 -7.03 -8.52 -5.72
CA ARG A 73 -7.26 -9.97 -5.86
C ARG A 73 -6.54 -10.73 -4.75
N SER A 74 -7.08 -11.89 -4.38
CA SER A 74 -6.39 -12.81 -3.47
C SER A 74 -5.01 -13.20 -4.02
N GLY A 75 -4.04 -13.34 -3.13
CA GLY A 75 -2.65 -13.69 -3.45
C GLY A 75 -1.83 -12.54 -4.07
N GLN A 76 -2.44 -11.40 -4.40
CA GLN A 76 -1.72 -10.23 -4.90
C GLN A 76 -1.26 -9.32 -3.75
N PRO A 77 -0.17 -8.55 -3.90
CA PRO A 77 0.26 -7.58 -2.90
C PRO A 77 -0.64 -6.35 -2.85
N TRP A 78 -0.65 -5.64 -1.73
CA TRP A 78 -1.45 -4.43 -1.54
C TRP A 78 -1.09 -3.29 -2.50
N SER A 79 0.15 -3.23 -2.99
CA SER A 79 0.57 -2.30 -4.04
C SER A 79 -0.21 -2.42 -5.36
N THR A 80 -0.91 -3.54 -5.59
CA THR A 80 -1.81 -3.75 -6.75
C THR A 80 -3.26 -3.35 -6.48
N ALA A 81 -3.58 -2.97 -5.24
CA ALA A 81 -4.95 -2.68 -4.84
C ALA A 81 -5.46 -1.41 -5.52
N GLN A 82 -6.73 -1.47 -5.91
CA GLN A 82 -7.45 -0.36 -6.51
C GLN A 82 -8.29 0.33 -5.44
N LEU A 83 -8.27 1.66 -5.42
CA LEU A 83 -9.23 2.44 -4.64
C LEU A 83 -10.58 2.38 -5.35
N VAL A 84 -11.64 2.00 -4.65
CA VAL A 84 -12.94 1.73 -5.27
C VAL A 84 -14.09 2.52 -4.67
N VAL A 85 -15.08 2.76 -5.52
CA VAL A 85 -16.45 3.03 -5.07
C VAL A 85 -17.23 1.71 -5.17
N LEU A 86 -17.94 1.34 -4.11
CA LEU A 86 -18.80 0.16 -4.13
C LEU A 86 -20.11 0.47 -4.82
N ASN A 87 -20.51 -0.38 -5.76
CA ASN A 87 -21.86 -0.44 -6.26
C ASN A 87 -22.66 -1.38 -5.35
N GLU A 88 -23.56 -0.77 -4.59
CA GLU A 88 -24.30 -1.41 -3.50
C GLU A 88 -25.75 -1.73 -3.86
N LYS A 89 -26.07 -1.83 -5.16
CA LYS A 89 -27.44 -2.15 -5.62
C LYS A 89 -27.92 -3.52 -5.13
N GLN A 90 -27.01 -4.47 -4.88
CA GLN A 90 -27.32 -5.83 -4.44
C GLN A 90 -26.99 -6.05 -2.95
N LYS A 91 -25.84 -5.54 -2.49
CA LYS A 91 -25.39 -5.68 -1.10
C LYS A 91 -24.78 -4.36 -0.64
N LEU A 92 -25.23 -3.87 0.52
CA LEU A 92 -24.64 -2.70 1.18
C LEU A 92 -23.26 -3.03 1.77
N ALA A 93 -22.41 -2.02 1.89
CA ALA A 93 -21.13 -2.10 2.59
C ALA A 93 -21.33 -2.35 4.10
N PRO A 94 -20.34 -2.95 4.79
CA PRO A 94 -20.51 -3.40 6.17
C PRO A 94 -20.90 -2.32 7.18
N ASP A 95 -20.35 -1.11 7.06
CA ASP A 95 -20.68 0.03 7.92
C ASP A 95 -22.07 0.59 7.62
N ARG A 96 -22.42 0.67 6.34
CA ARG A 96 -23.71 1.22 5.86
C ARG A 96 -24.89 0.31 6.15
N GLU A 97 -24.70 -1.02 6.07
CA GLU A 97 -25.72 -1.99 6.47
C GLU A 97 -26.10 -1.83 7.95
N ARG A 98 -25.15 -1.42 8.80
CA ARG A 98 -25.36 -1.17 10.23
C ARG A 98 -25.73 0.28 10.58
N LEU A 99 -25.74 1.18 9.59
CA LEU A 99 -25.90 2.63 9.79
C LEU A 99 -24.80 3.25 10.67
N GLU A 100 -23.61 2.63 10.71
CA GLU A 100 -22.45 3.03 11.52
C GLU A 100 -21.31 3.51 10.62
N PHE A 101 -21.54 4.56 9.83
CA PHE A 101 -20.62 5.03 8.77
C PHE A 101 -19.18 5.21 9.24
N GLY A 102 -18.25 4.47 8.61
CA GLY A 102 -16.82 4.54 8.89
C GLY A 102 -16.38 3.89 10.21
N SER A 103 -17.29 3.28 10.98
CA SER A 103 -16.96 2.55 12.23
C SER A 103 -15.97 1.40 12.02
N ASP A 104 -15.92 0.87 10.80
CA ASP A 104 -15.06 -0.22 10.39
C ASP A 104 -13.78 0.25 9.69
N ASN A 105 -13.38 1.51 9.86
CA ASN A 105 -12.15 2.01 9.28
C ASN A 105 -10.96 1.11 9.64
N ASN A 106 -10.10 0.83 8.66
CA ASN A 106 -8.97 -0.11 8.74
C ASN A 106 -9.33 -1.61 8.84
N TYR A 107 -10.60 -2.02 8.85
CA TYR A 107 -10.95 -3.44 8.88
C TYR A 107 -10.56 -4.14 7.57
N GLU A 108 -10.32 -5.46 7.66
CA GLU A 108 -10.05 -6.35 6.54
C GLU A 108 -11.25 -7.23 6.24
N TYR A 109 -11.62 -7.31 4.97
CA TYR A 109 -12.73 -8.13 4.51
C TYR A 109 -12.34 -9.02 3.35
N LYS A 110 -12.93 -10.21 3.33
CA LYS A 110 -13.09 -10.98 2.11
C LYS A 110 -14.32 -10.44 1.39
N LEU A 111 -14.22 -10.14 0.11
CA LEU A 111 -15.28 -9.56 -0.69
C LEU A 111 -15.64 -10.48 -1.86
N TYR A 112 -16.93 -10.66 -2.09
CA TYR A 112 -17.49 -11.37 -3.22
C TYR A 112 -18.16 -10.37 -4.15
N GLY A 113 -17.80 -10.41 -5.43
CA GLY A 113 -18.22 -9.41 -6.39
C GLY A 113 -17.33 -9.38 -7.62
N SER A 114 -17.40 -8.28 -8.36
CA SER A 114 -16.59 -8.08 -9.55
C SER A 114 -16.42 -6.59 -9.83
N PHE A 115 -15.28 -6.22 -10.41
CA PHE A 115 -15.14 -4.91 -11.05
C PHE A 115 -16.06 -4.86 -12.27
N SER A 116 -16.86 -3.80 -12.40
CA SER A 116 -17.75 -3.64 -13.57
C SER A 116 -16.99 -3.28 -14.84
N GLY A 117 -15.80 -2.70 -14.70
CA GLY A 117 -15.03 -2.09 -15.79
C GLY A 117 -15.26 -0.58 -15.89
N ASP A 118 -16.26 -0.05 -15.19
CA ASP A 118 -16.56 1.37 -15.15
C ASP A 118 -15.76 2.10 -14.05
N THR A 119 -15.74 3.43 -14.13
CA THR A 119 -15.20 4.32 -13.11
C THR A 119 -16.25 5.30 -12.63
N VAL A 120 -16.20 5.65 -11.34
CA VAL A 120 -17.09 6.61 -10.69
C VAL A 120 -16.31 7.87 -10.37
N TYR A 121 -16.91 9.03 -10.67
CA TYR A 121 -16.39 10.32 -10.28
C TYR A 121 -16.52 10.55 -8.77
N GLU A 122 -15.44 10.98 -8.13
CA GLU A 122 -15.39 11.27 -6.70
C GLU A 122 -15.13 12.77 -6.48
N PRO A 123 -16.11 13.54 -5.99
CA PRO A 123 -16.02 15.00 -5.97
C PRO A 123 -14.98 15.56 -4.99
N ALA A 124 -14.70 14.89 -3.86
CA ALA A 124 -13.79 15.43 -2.84
C ALA A 124 -12.33 15.45 -3.31
N SER A 125 -11.92 14.46 -4.09
CA SER A 125 -10.62 14.34 -4.74
C SER A 125 -10.58 14.89 -6.17
N ASN A 126 -11.75 15.13 -6.78
CA ASN A 126 -11.91 15.35 -8.21
C ASN A 126 -11.32 14.19 -9.06
N GLY A 127 -11.32 12.97 -8.52
CA GLY A 127 -10.75 11.78 -9.14
C GLY A 127 -11.80 10.85 -9.76
N PHE A 128 -11.33 9.84 -10.47
CA PHE A 128 -12.14 8.72 -10.96
C PHE A 128 -11.60 7.42 -10.38
N TYR A 129 -12.48 6.63 -9.77
CA TYR A 129 -12.13 5.39 -9.10
C TYR A 129 -12.91 4.22 -9.66
N SER A 130 -12.32 3.03 -9.65
CA SER A 130 -12.95 1.83 -10.18
C SER A 130 -14.22 1.49 -9.43
N GLU A 131 -15.26 1.08 -10.15
CA GLU A 131 -16.49 0.59 -9.55
C GLU A 131 -16.36 -0.91 -9.25
N PHE A 132 -16.71 -1.31 -8.02
CA PHE A 132 -16.79 -2.71 -7.62
C PHE A 132 -18.22 -3.09 -7.23
N VAL A 133 -18.80 -4.04 -7.95
CA VAL A 133 -20.16 -4.55 -7.68
C VAL A 133 -20.11 -5.54 -6.53
N LEU A 134 -20.56 -5.10 -5.35
CA LEU A 134 -20.55 -5.91 -4.13
C LEU A 134 -21.73 -6.88 -4.13
N LYS A 135 -21.43 -8.17 -3.90
CA LYS A 135 -22.43 -9.25 -3.76
C LYS A 135 -22.44 -9.86 -2.37
N GLY A 136 -21.34 -9.78 -1.64
CA GLY A 136 -21.21 -10.32 -0.28
C GLY A 136 -19.85 -10.02 0.33
N TYR A 137 -19.71 -10.24 1.63
CA TYR A 137 -18.45 -10.09 2.33
C TYR A 137 -18.37 -10.98 3.58
N GLU A 138 -17.15 -11.21 4.04
CA GLU A 138 -16.82 -11.82 5.33
C GLU A 138 -15.77 -10.95 6.03
N LEU A 139 -15.92 -10.72 7.33
CA LEU A 139 -14.90 -10.04 8.13
C LEU A 139 -13.69 -10.98 8.31
N ILE A 140 -12.50 -10.50 7.97
CA ILE A 140 -11.23 -11.22 8.19
C ILE A 140 -10.58 -10.74 9.50
N SER A 141 -10.47 -9.43 9.68
CA SER A 141 -9.79 -8.87 10.85
C SER A 141 -10.26 -7.45 11.15
N THR A 142 -10.41 -7.14 12.44
CA THR A 142 -10.64 -5.79 12.95
C THR A 142 -9.35 -5.04 13.29
N ASN A 143 -8.22 -5.75 13.33
CA ASN A 143 -6.90 -5.20 13.60
C ASN A 143 -5.84 -5.84 12.67
N PRO A 144 -5.91 -5.56 11.36
CA PRO A 144 -4.97 -6.09 10.40
C PRO A 144 -3.64 -5.32 10.43
N ALA A 145 -2.60 -5.89 9.82
CA ALA A 145 -1.30 -5.24 9.79
C ALA A 145 -1.31 -3.94 8.97
N PRO A 146 -0.42 -2.99 9.31
CA PRO A 146 -0.23 -1.74 8.58
C PRO A 146 0.03 -1.96 7.09
N ILE A 147 -0.66 -1.21 6.23
CA ILE A 147 -0.42 -1.17 4.77
C ILE A 147 -0.11 0.23 4.26
N PHE A 148 -0.28 1.27 5.08
CA PHE A 148 -0.03 2.66 4.71
C PHE A 148 1.24 3.20 5.34
N LYS A 149 1.88 4.14 4.64
CA LYS A 149 3.11 4.81 5.11
C LYS A 149 2.90 5.52 6.43
N SER A 150 1.77 6.19 6.62
CA SER A 150 1.38 6.81 7.89
C SER A 150 1.35 5.83 9.05
N GLN A 151 0.83 4.61 8.83
CA GLN A 151 0.73 3.58 9.85
C GLN A 151 2.11 3.04 10.27
N PHE A 152 3.06 2.95 9.33
CA PHE A 152 4.44 2.55 9.65
C PHE A 152 5.20 3.63 10.44
N ARG A 153 4.92 4.91 10.18
CA ARG A 153 5.60 6.05 10.83
C ARG A 153 5.04 6.38 12.21
N GLY A 154 3.76 6.08 12.45
CA GLY A 154 3.10 6.33 13.74
C GLY A 154 2.88 7.81 14.10
N SER A 155 3.07 8.75 13.15
CA SER A 155 3.11 10.19 13.45
C SER A 155 2.39 11.09 12.42
N ALA A 156 1.60 10.52 11.50
CA ALA A 156 0.85 11.35 10.56
C ALA A 156 -0.20 12.18 11.32
N SER A 157 -0.25 13.48 11.04
CA SER A 157 -1.24 14.37 11.66
C SER A 157 -2.64 14.09 11.12
N GLU A 158 -3.67 14.27 11.94
CA GLU A 158 -5.07 14.09 11.52
C GLU A 158 -5.43 14.99 10.33
N ALA A 159 -4.86 16.21 10.27
CA ALA A 159 -5.04 17.13 9.16
C ALA A 159 -4.45 16.61 7.84
N GLU A 160 -3.25 16.01 7.89
CA GLU A 160 -2.60 15.40 6.72
C GLU A 160 -3.39 14.19 6.23
N LEU A 161 -3.85 13.35 7.17
CA LEU A 161 -4.68 12.21 6.90
C LEU A 161 -6.08 12.60 6.44
N ARG A 162 -6.58 13.81 6.67
CA ARG A 162 -7.92 14.18 6.23
C ARG A 162 -8.02 14.36 4.73
N TYR A 163 -7.03 14.99 4.11
CA TYR A 163 -7.10 15.41 2.70
C TYR A 163 -6.19 14.58 1.77
N THR A 164 -5.27 13.81 2.33
CA THR A 164 -4.35 12.99 1.54
C THR A 164 -4.88 11.57 1.38
N VAL A 165 -5.02 11.13 0.13
CA VAL A 165 -5.35 9.74 -0.20
C VAL A 165 -4.04 8.96 -0.34
N GLU A 166 -3.66 8.21 0.69
CA GLU A 166 -2.47 7.38 0.68
C GLU A 166 -2.68 6.11 -0.13
N LYS A 167 -1.72 5.76 -0.98
CA LYS A 167 -1.69 4.44 -1.62
C LYS A 167 -1.08 3.42 -0.64
N PRO A 168 -1.60 2.19 -0.60
CA PRO A 168 -0.99 1.13 0.17
C PRO A 168 0.34 0.67 -0.46
N GLU A 169 1.26 0.21 0.38
CA GLU A 169 2.60 -0.27 0.00
C GLU A 169 2.70 -1.80 -0.07
#